data_AF-A0A814FF22-F1
#
_entry.id   AF-A0A814FF22-F1
#
_cell.length_a   1.000
_cell.length_b   1.000
_cell.length_c   1.000
_cell.angle_alpha   90.00
_cell.angle_beta   90.00
_cell.angle_gamma   90.00
#
_symmetry.space_group_name_H-M   'P 1'
#
loop_
_entity.id
_entity.type
_entity.pdbx_description
1 polymer ?
#
loop_
_entity_poly.entity_id
_entity_poly.type
_entity_poly.pdbx_seq_one_letter_code
_entity_poly.pdbx_strand_id
1 'polypeptide(L)'
;MYKLEKTDLVYDDKFSFVAKDNVWKVHVDKEHQSAKQWPDKWGYIIENDKNNSKQAKQSMTEPIKRINNFMPVPRTASAWIGWKSTEETCKLEKYGPYTKARGSIIKSLKWPSEAVS
;
A
#
# COMPACT_ATOMS: atom_id res chain seq x y z
N MET A 1 51.10 -2.35 -19.78
CA MET A 1 49.98 -1.62 -20.43
C MET A 1 49.04 -2.65 -21.02
N TYR A 2 47.93 -2.94 -20.35
CA TYR A 2 46.92 -3.87 -20.86
C TYR A 2 45.96 -3.11 -21.76
N LYS A 3 45.92 -3.47 -23.04
CA LYS A 3 44.84 -3.06 -23.94
C LYS A 3 43.61 -3.88 -23.56
N LEU A 4 42.56 -3.21 -23.10
CA LEU A 4 41.21 -3.76 -23.06
C LEU A 4 40.77 -3.94 -24.51
N GLU A 5 41.01 -5.12 -25.08
CA GLU A 5 40.28 -5.52 -26.28
C GLU A 5 38.82 -5.66 -25.88
N LYS A 6 38.00 -4.73 -26.39
CA LYS A 6 36.54 -4.91 -26.41
C LYS A 6 36.29 -6.18 -27.19
N THR A 7 36.02 -7.27 -26.48
CA THR A 7 35.32 -8.38 -27.07
C THR A 7 33.91 -7.88 -27.37
N ASP A 8 33.72 -7.38 -28.58
CA ASP A 8 32.41 -7.33 -29.19
C ASP A 8 31.95 -8.79 -29.21
N LEU A 9 31.23 -9.20 -28.16
CA LEU A 9 30.50 -10.45 -28.13
C LEU A 9 29.48 -10.34 -29.26
N VAL A 10 29.91 -10.73 -30.46
CA VAL A 10 29.04 -10.96 -31.60
C VAL A 10 28.14 -12.10 -31.16
N TYR A 11 26.99 -11.74 -30.61
CA TYR A 11 25.88 -12.66 -30.46
C TYR A 11 25.63 -13.27 -31.83
N ASP A 12 25.90 -14.56 -32.00
CA ASP A 12 25.53 -15.28 -33.21
C ASP A 12 23.99 -15.40 -33.20
N ASP A 13 23.36 -14.39 -33.80
CA ASP A 13 21.93 -14.18 -34.01
C ASP A 13 21.24 -15.36 -34.74
N LYS A 14 22.01 -16.36 -35.19
CA LYS A 14 21.51 -17.52 -35.92
C LYS A 14 20.72 -18.52 -35.06
N PHE A 15 20.92 -18.57 -33.74
CA PHE A 15 20.39 -19.66 -32.90
C PHE A 15 19.24 -19.31 -31.94
N SER A 16 18.96 -18.03 -31.67
CA SER A 16 17.84 -17.65 -30.81
C SER A 16 16.63 -17.22 -31.64
N PHE A 17 15.54 -17.99 -31.59
CA PHE A 17 14.25 -17.63 -32.21
C PHE A 17 13.78 -16.23 -31.78
N VAL A 18 14.02 -15.89 -30.51
CA VAL A 18 13.68 -14.60 -29.87
C VAL A 18 14.58 -13.45 -30.37
N ALA A 19 15.76 -13.73 -30.93
CA ALA A 19 16.61 -12.69 -31.52
C ALA A 19 16.18 -12.37 -32.97
N LYS A 20 15.78 -13.39 -33.74
CA LYS A 20 15.27 -13.26 -35.12
C LYS A 20 13.96 -12.48 -35.21
N ASP A 21 13.07 -12.62 -34.24
CA ASP A 21 11.75 -11.97 -34.26
C ASP A 21 11.82 -10.45 -34.03
N ASN A 22 12.97 -9.93 -33.56
CA ASN A 22 13.21 -8.52 -33.26
C ASN A 22 12.13 -7.87 -32.34
N VAL A 23 11.36 -8.67 -31.60
CA VAL A 23 10.25 -8.16 -30.75
C VAL A 23 10.78 -7.21 -29.69
N TRP A 24 11.99 -7.46 -29.20
CA TRP A 24 12.66 -6.59 -28.24
C TRP A 24 12.90 -5.18 -28.79
N LYS A 25 13.20 -5.01 -30.10
CA LYS A 25 13.39 -3.69 -30.71
C LYS A 25 12.10 -2.88 -30.70
N VAL A 26 10.98 -3.54 -31.04
CA VAL A 26 9.64 -2.92 -30.99
C VAL A 26 9.30 -2.46 -29.57
N HIS A 27 9.63 -3.25 -28.55
CA HIS A 27 9.42 -2.86 -27.16
C HIS A 27 10.29 -1.67 -26.75
N VAL A 28 11.57 -1.66 -27.11
CA VAL A 28 12.48 -0.53 -26.84
C VAL A 28 12.00 0.75 -27.52
N ASP A 29 11.57 0.68 -28.78
CA ASP A 29 11.04 1.84 -29.51
C ASP A 29 9.74 2.35 -28.87
N LYS A 30 8.86 1.44 -28.44
CA LYS A 30 7.62 1.79 -27.76
C LYS A 30 7.86 2.43 -26.40
N GLU A 31 8.83 1.93 -25.65
CA GLU A 31 9.27 2.53 -24.38
C GLU A 31 9.82 3.94 -24.64
N HIS A 32 10.67 4.10 -25.65
CA HIS A 32 11.25 5.40 -26.01
C HIS A 32 10.18 6.41 -26.44
N GLN A 33 9.19 6.00 -27.22
CA GLN A 33 8.04 6.83 -27.58
C GLN A 33 7.19 7.19 -26.35
N SER A 34 6.96 6.22 -25.45
CA SER A 34 6.21 6.45 -24.22
C SER A 34 6.93 7.44 -23.30
N ALA A 35 8.26 7.36 -23.20
CA ALA A 35 9.08 8.30 -22.44
C ALA A 35 9.02 9.71 -23.01
N LYS A 36 9.00 9.87 -24.34
CA LYS A 36 8.83 11.19 -25.00
C LYS A 36 7.45 11.79 -24.77
N GLN A 37 6.40 10.98 -24.75
CA GLN A 37 5.02 11.41 -24.50
C GLN A 37 4.69 11.59 -23.01
N TRP A 38 5.57 11.12 -22.13
CA TRP A 38 5.35 11.16 -20.68
C TRP A 38 5.19 12.59 -20.13
N PRO A 39 6.01 13.59 -20.50
CA PRO A 39 5.85 14.97 -20.01
C PRO A 39 4.52 15.59 -20.44
N ASP A 40 4.06 15.35 -21.67
CA ASP A 40 2.80 15.92 -22.16
C ASP A 40 1.59 15.29 -21.43
N LYS A 41 1.64 13.97 -21.21
CA LYS A 41 0.54 13.24 -20.57
C LYS A 41 0.53 13.37 -19.05
N TRP A 42 1.69 13.43 -18.40
CA TRP A 42 1.84 13.31 -16.94
C TRP A 42 2.64 14.44 -16.29
N GLY A 43 3.12 15.43 -17.06
CA GLY A 43 3.89 16.56 -16.53
C GLY A 43 3.14 17.36 -15.47
N TYR A 44 1.80 17.37 -15.53
CA TYR A 44 0.94 17.98 -14.52
C TYR A 44 1.14 17.40 -13.11
N ILE A 45 1.62 16.15 -12.98
CA ILE A 45 1.90 15.53 -11.67
C ILE A 45 3.06 16.29 -10.99
N ILE A 46 4.13 16.56 -11.74
CA ILE A 46 5.29 17.32 -11.25
C ILE A 46 4.88 18.75 -10.89
N GLU A 47 4.03 19.36 -11.70
CA GLU A 47 3.51 20.71 -11.44
C GLU A 47 2.62 20.76 -10.20
N ASN A 48 1.74 19.77 -10.03
CA ASN A 48 0.88 19.65 -8.87
C ASN A 48 1.69 19.48 -7.58
N ASP A 49 2.74 18.67 -7.58
CA ASP A 49 3.63 18.52 -6.41
C ASP A 49 4.37 19.82 -6.06
N LYS A 50 4.85 20.55 -7.08
CA LYS A 50 5.44 21.88 -6.89
C LYS A 50 4.44 22.89 -6.36
N ASN A 51 3.17 22.80 -6.74
CA ASN A 51 2.13 23.70 -6.28
C ASN A 51 1.62 23.32 -4.88
N ASN A 52 1.45 22.04 -4.58
CA ASN A 52 1.11 21.53 -3.25
C ASN A 52 2.18 21.89 -2.21
N SER A 53 3.47 21.78 -2.56
CA SER A 53 4.56 22.22 -1.69
C SER A 53 4.60 23.74 -1.46
N LYS A 54 4.06 24.55 -2.39
CA LYS A 54 3.86 26.00 -2.20
C LYS A 54 2.63 26.32 -1.36
N GLN A 55 1.51 25.62 -1.58
CA GLN A 55 0.29 25.76 -0.78
C GLN A 55 0.50 25.30 0.67
N ALA A 56 1.24 24.21 0.90
CA ALA A 56 1.61 23.75 2.23
C ALA A 56 2.47 24.79 2.99
N LYS A 57 3.23 25.64 2.30
CA LYS A 57 3.95 26.75 2.94
C LYS A 57 3.03 27.93 3.29
N GLN A 58 1.94 28.10 2.55
CA GLN A 58 0.95 29.17 2.80
C GLN A 58 -0.06 28.81 3.90
N SER A 59 -0.32 27.52 4.17
CA SER A 59 -1.23 27.06 5.22
C SER A 59 -0.59 26.87 6.60
N MET A 60 0.70 27.20 6.77
CA MET A 60 1.47 26.95 8.00
C MET A 60 1.49 28.13 9.00
N THR A 61 0.61 29.12 8.86
CA THR A 61 0.52 30.26 9.81
C THR A 61 -0.45 30.06 10.95
N GLU A 62 -1.14 28.92 11.06
CA GLU A 62 -1.85 28.59 12.30
C GLU A 62 -0.90 27.84 13.24
N PRO A 63 -0.53 28.42 14.41
CA PRO A 63 0.25 27.70 15.39
C PRO A 63 -0.56 26.48 15.83
N ILE A 64 -0.04 25.28 15.54
CA ILE A 64 -0.59 24.02 16.02
C ILE A 64 -0.71 24.15 17.54
N LYS A 65 -1.95 24.26 18.04
CA LYS A 65 -2.22 24.27 19.48
C LYS A 65 -1.70 22.95 20.01
N ARG A 66 -0.59 22.99 20.75
CA ARG A 66 -0.06 21.80 21.44
C ARG A 66 -1.13 21.34 22.40
N ILE A 67 -1.78 20.24 22.06
CA ILE A 67 -2.75 19.59 22.93
C ILE A 67 -1.90 18.97 24.05
N ASN A 68 -1.83 19.61 25.22
CA ASN A 68 -1.05 19.15 26.37
C ASN A 68 -1.62 17.90 27.07
N ASN A 69 -2.42 17.10 26.35
CA ASN A 69 -2.97 15.86 26.84
C ASN A 69 -2.33 14.68 26.10
N PHE A 70 -1.00 14.57 26.19
CA PHE A 70 -0.32 13.33 25.86
C PHE A 70 -0.60 12.36 27.01
N MET A 71 -1.70 11.61 26.92
CA MET A 71 -1.73 10.35 27.66
C MET A 71 -0.53 9.52 27.20
N PRO A 72 0.22 8.88 28.11
CA PRO A 72 1.41 8.12 27.75
C PRO A 72 1.00 6.87 26.96
N VAL A 73 1.60 6.64 25.78
CA VAL A 73 1.27 5.48 24.94
C VAL A 73 1.37 4.19 25.76
N PRO A 74 0.33 3.34 25.75
CA PRO A 74 0.29 2.16 26.61
C PRO A 74 1.39 1.17 26.22
N ARG A 75 2.07 0.60 27.23
CA ARG A 75 3.14 -0.39 27.02
C ARG A 75 2.61 -1.82 26.91
N THR A 76 1.48 -2.11 27.54
CA THR A 76 0.91 -3.46 27.61
C THR A 76 -0.32 -3.59 26.73
N ALA A 77 -0.55 -4.79 26.19
CA ALA A 77 -1.74 -5.07 25.38
C ALA A 77 -3.05 -4.78 26.13
N SER A 78 -3.11 -5.10 27.42
CA SER A 78 -4.28 -4.78 28.28
C SER A 78 -4.52 -3.27 28.41
N ALA A 79 -3.47 -2.47 28.55
CA ALA A 79 -3.59 -1.02 28.58
C ALA A 79 -3.99 -0.44 27.21
N TRP A 80 -3.52 -1.03 26.11
CA TRP A 80 -3.98 -0.71 24.76
C TRP A 80 -5.48 -0.98 24.59
N ILE A 81 -5.96 -2.12 25.09
CA ILE A 81 -7.38 -2.48 25.05
C ILE A 81 -8.21 -1.49 25.87
N GLY A 82 -7.79 -1.17 27.10
CA GLY A 82 -8.46 -0.18 27.95
C GLY A 82 -8.51 1.22 27.32
N TRP A 83 -7.39 1.65 26.73
CA TRP A 83 -7.30 2.91 25.99
C TRP A 83 -8.29 2.96 24.83
N LYS A 84 -8.29 1.92 23.99
CA LYS A 84 -9.23 1.83 22.86
C LYS A 84 -10.67 1.77 23.34
N SER A 85 -10.96 1.12 24.47
CA SER A 85 -12.31 1.05 25.04
C SER A 85 -12.85 2.40 25.57
N THR A 86 -12.01 3.43 25.71
CA THR A 86 -12.45 4.79 26.06
C THR A 86 -13.07 5.52 24.85
N GLU A 87 -12.79 5.04 23.64
CA GLU A 87 -13.38 5.54 22.41
C GLU A 87 -14.82 5.03 22.26
N GLU A 88 -15.79 5.93 22.03
CA GLU A 88 -17.22 5.57 21.92
C GLU A 88 -17.49 4.52 20.83
N THR A 89 -16.68 4.51 19.77
CA THR A 89 -16.74 3.53 18.66
C THR A 89 -16.36 2.11 19.09
N CYS A 90 -15.49 1.99 20.09
CA CYS A 90 -14.93 0.75 20.59
C CYS A 90 -15.53 0.32 21.95
N LYS A 91 -16.53 1.04 22.47
CA LYS A 91 -17.19 0.73 23.73
C LYS A 91 -18.01 -0.55 23.62
N LEU A 92 -17.63 -1.58 24.39
CA LEU A 92 -18.31 -2.88 24.41
C LEU A 92 -19.77 -2.76 24.88
N GLU A 93 -20.08 -1.78 25.72
CA GLU A 93 -21.44 -1.54 26.24
C GLU A 93 -22.44 -1.09 25.18
N LYS A 94 -22.00 -0.67 23.98
CA LYS A 94 -22.88 -0.35 22.85
C LYS A 94 -23.80 -1.53 22.48
N TYR A 95 -23.37 -2.75 22.77
CA TYR A 95 -24.13 -3.97 22.50
C TYR A 95 -25.06 -4.40 23.65
N GLY A 96 -25.11 -3.62 24.74
CA GLY A 96 -25.94 -3.88 25.90
C GLY A 96 -25.41 -5.00 26.81
N PRO A 97 -25.98 -5.15 28.02
CA PRO A 97 -25.52 -6.09 29.06
C PRO A 97 -25.66 -7.58 28.68
N TYR A 98 -26.25 -7.89 27.53
CA TYR A 98 -26.59 -9.24 27.15
C TYR A 98 -26.65 -9.35 25.63
N THR A 99 -25.51 -9.47 24.98
CA THR A 99 -25.53 -10.22 23.71
C THR A 99 -26.01 -11.61 24.10
N LYS A 100 -27.26 -11.94 23.74
CA LYS A 100 -27.80 -13.28 23.96
C LYS A 100 -26.74 -14.23 23.42
N ALA A 101 -26.23 -15.14 24.24
CA ALA A 101 -25.26 -16.13 23.78
C ALA A 101 -25.79 -16.68 22.45
N ARG A 102 -25.04 -16.47 21.36
CA ARG A 102 -25.37 -17.07 20.07
C ARG A 102 -25.53 -18.54 20.39
N GLY A 103 -26.76 -19.05 20.28
CA GLY A 103 -27.11 -20.39 20.74
C GLY A 103 -26.12 -21.44 20.21
N SER A 104 -26.10 -22.61 20.84
CA SER A 104 -25.17 -23.71 20.49
C SER A 104 -24.86 -23.79 19.00
N ILE A 105 -23.58 -23.94 18.65
CA ILE A 105 -23.09 -24.06 17.26
C ILE A 105 -23.91 -25.10 16.48
N ILE A 106 -24.32 -26.19 17.15
CA ILE A 106 -25.19 -27.25 16.62
C ILE A 106 -26.49 -26.67 16.06
N LYS A 107 -27.14 -25.78 16.82
CA LYS A 107 -28.38 -25.09 16.43
C LYS A 107 -28.14 -24.09 15.30
N SER A 108 -26.99 -23.42 15.29
CA SER A 108 -26.64 -22.48 14.22
C SER A 108 -26.37 -23.16 12.88
N LEU A 109 -25.76 -24.34 12.92
CA LEU A 109 -25.40 -25.12 11.75
C LEU A 109 -26.48 -26.12 11.32
N LYS A 110 -27.59 -26.20 12.06
CA LYS A 110 -28.68 -27.18 11.86
C LYS A 110 -28.16 -28.62 11.78
N TRP A 111 -27.15 -28.95 12.58
CA TRP A 111 -26.56 -30.29 12.55
C TRP A 111 -27.44 -31.30 13.27
N PRO A 112 -27.51 -32.55 12.76
CA PRO A 112 -28.19 -33.63 13.45
C PRO A 112 -27.51 -33.89 14.81
N SER A 113 -28.28 -34.29 15.82
CA SER A 113 -27.78 -34.57 17.17
C SER A 113 -26.73 -35.70 17.20
N GLU A 114 -26.71 -36.55 16.19
CA GLU A 114 -25.73 -37.62 15.98
C GLU A 114 -24.29 -37.10 15.81
N ALA A 115 -24.10 -35.84 15.40
CA ALA A 115 -22.78 -35.25 15.17
C ALA A 115 -21.98 -34.95 16.45
N VAL A 116 -22.59 -35.09 17.62
CA VAL A 116 -22.01 -34.74 18.94
C VAL A 116 -21.97 -35.97 19.86
N SER A 117 -22.32 -37.15 19.32
CA SER A 117 -22.24 -38.43 20.03
C SER A 117 -20.95 -39.18 19.76
#